data_AF-A0A2V5MQA5-F1
#
_entry.id   AF-A0A2V5MQA5-F1
#
_cell.length_a   1.000
_cell.length_b   1.000
_cell.length_c   1.000
_cell.angle_alpha   90.00
_cell.angle_beta   90.00
_cell.angle_gamma   90.00
#
_symmetry.space_group_name_H-M   'P 1'
#
loop_
_entity.id
_entity.type
_entity.pdbx_description
1 polymer ?
#
loop_
_entity_poly.entity_id
_entity_poly.type
_entity_poly.pdbx_seq_one_letter_code
_entity_poly.pdbx_strand_id
1 'polypeptide(L)'
;MVVAVGANKLDANRDAYKRSSGTGGFALIGESTLPVIHDLNSQDGRDFFGLDANGMQGVQFVPFRVRDGDDASCLNLNRAQTPRLLGLQPEALDARGAFTFSKTLTGAPSKNPWLLLKQQLADGAVPALGDEASIAWPLG
;
A
#
# COMPACT_ATOMS: atom_id res chain seq x y z
N MET A 1 -9.31 -29.87 -11.28
CA MET A 1 -10.33 -28.88 -10.90
C MET A 1 -9.83 -27.52 -11.34
N VAL A 2 -10.55 -26.85 -12.23
CA VAL A 2 -10.20 -25.51 -12.72
C VAL A 2 -11.23 -24.55 -12.12
N VAL A 3 -10.79 -23.63 -11.28
CA VAL A 3 -11.63 -22.59 -10.69
C VAL A 3 -11.12 -21.27 -11.22
N ALA A 4 -11.97 -20.53 -11.93
CA ALA A 4 -11.68 -19.19 -12.42
C ALA A 4 -12.41 -18.17 -11.54
N VAL A 5 -11.66 -17.38 -10.77
CA VAL A 5 -12.17 -16.26 -9.98
C VAL A 5 -11.72 -14.98 -10.68
N GLY A 6 -12.63 -14.30 -11.38
CA GLY A 6 -12.28 -13.11 -12.17
C GLY A 6 -13.44 -12.28 -12.71
N ALA A 7 -14.70 -12.69 -12.50
CA ALA A 7 -15.86 -12.02 -13.06
C ALA A 7 -16.07 -10.57 -12.55
N ASN A 8 -15.43 -10.19 -11.43
CA ASN A 8 -15.50 -8.86 -10.84
C ASN A 8 -14.14 -8.13 -10.80
N LYS A 9 -13.18 -8.53 -11.64
CA LYS A 9 -11.88 -7.84 -11.71
C LYS A 9 -12.10 -6.43 -12.26
N LEU A 10 -11.87 -5.43 -11.43
CA LEU A 10 -11.88 -4.03 -11.85
C LEU A 10 -10.67 -3.77 -12.75
N ASP A 11 -10.85 -2.94 -13.78
CA ASP A 11 -9.76 -2.48 -14.62
C ASP A 11 -8.91 -1.48 -13.83
N ALA A 12 -7.73 -1.94 -13.38
CA ALA A 12 -6.79 -1.13 -12.62
C ALA A 12 -6.19 0.04 -13.43
N ASN A 13 -6.28 0.02 -14.77
CA ASN A 13 -5.79 1.10 -15.63
C ASN A 13 -6.79 2.25 -15.74
N ARG A 14 -8.07 1.98 -15.50
CA ARG A 14 -9.11 3.01 -15.55
C ARG A 14 -8.84 4.04 -14.46
N ASP A 15 -8.61 5.28 -14.88
CA ASP A 15 -8.31 6.40 -13.98
C ASP A 15 -7.07 6.18 -13.08
N ALA A 16 -6.13 5.31 -13.47
CA ALA A 16 -4.94 4.97 -12.68
C ALA A 16 -4.04 6.17 -12.34
N TYR A 17 -4.19 7.29 -13.06
CA TYR A 17 -3.49 8.55 -12.80
C TYR A 17 -4.13 9.35 -11.65
N LYS A 18 -5.40 9.09 -11.30
CA LYS A 18 -6.09 9.76 -10.21
C LYS A 18 -5.59 9.21 -8.89
N ARG A 19 -5.24 10.12 -7.97
CA ARG A 19 -4.77 9.76 -6.62
C ARG A 19 -5.84 9.01 -5.81
N SER A 20 -7.12 9.26 -6.07
CA SER A 20 -8.25 8.58 -5.43
C SER A 20 -8.54 7.17 -5.98
N SER A 21 -7.84 6.74 -7.05
CA SER A 21 -8.04 5.42 -7.64
C SER A 21 -7.43 4.30 -6.78
N GLY A 22 -7.70 3.04 -7.16
CA GLY A 22 -7.14 1.85 -6.52
C GLY A 22 -5.61 1.71 -6.64
N THR A 23 -4.96 2.47 -7.54
CA THR A 23 -3.49 2.53 -7.64
C THR A 23 -2.89 3.67 -6.82
N GLY A 24 -3.70 4.51 -6.17
CA GLY A 24 -3.23 5.70 -5.45
C GLY A 24 -2.61 6.77 -6.35
N GLY A 25 -2.81 6.68 -7.66
CA GLY A 25 -2.18 7.56 -8.65
C GLY A 25 -0.69 7.26 -8.85
N PHE A 26 -0.16 6.12 -8.42
CA PHE A 26 1.23 5.74 -8.66
C PHE A 26 1.41 5.26 -10.09
N ALA A 27 2.44 5.77 -10.77
CA ALA A 27 2.77 5.36 -12.13
C ALA A 27 3.59 4.06 -12.17
N LEU A 28 4.35 3.80 -11.11
CA LEU A 28 5.29 2.70 -11.02
C LEU A 28 5.17 2.01 -9.66
N ILE A 29 5.35 0.69 -9.67
CA ILE A 29 5.53 -0.16 -8.49
C ILE A 29 6.72 -1.08 -8.77
N GLY A 30 7.54 -1.33 -7.75
CA GLY A 30 8.70 -2.19 -7.87
C GLY A 30 8.95 -2.96 -6.58
N GLU A 31 9.57 -4.12 -6.71
CA GLU A 31 10.00 -4.96 -5.61
C GLU A 31 11.49 -5.22 -5.76
N SER A 32 12.21 -5.25 -4.64
CA SER A 32 13.65 -5.48 -4.60
C SER A 32 13.96 -6.73 -3.79
N THR A 33 14.83 -7.58 -4.32
CA THR A 33 15.37 -8.76 -3.62
C THR A 33 16.43 -8.37 -2.57
N LEU A 34 16.98 -7.16 -2.67
CA LEU A 34 17.93 -6.59 -1.72
C LEU A 34 17.29 -5.42 -0.95
N PRO A 35 17.67 -5.22 0.32
CA PRO A 35 17.11 -4.14 1.12
C PRO A 35 17.51 -2.77 0.57
N VAL A 36 16.53 -1.87 0.44
CA VAL A 36 16.75 -0.45 0.11
C VAL A 36 17.03 0.30 1.41
N ILE A 37 18.31 0.39 1.77
CA ILE A 37 18.75 0.93 3.07
C ILE A 37 18.95 2.45 3.08
N HIS A 38 19.05 3.08 1.91
CA HIS A 38 19.15 4.53 1.76
C HIS A 38 17.86 5.13 1.20
N ASP A 39 17.57 6.39 1.56
CA ASP A 39 16.40 7.11 1.04
C ASP A 39 16.59 7.48 -0.44
N LEU A 40 15.82 6.85 -1.32
CA LEU A 40 15.84 7.10 -2.77
C LEU A 40 15.34 8.51 -3.15
N ASN A 41 14.69 9.23 -2.24
CA ASN A 41 14.33 10.64 -2.45
C ASN A 41 15.48 11.60 -2.15
N SER A 42 16.53 11.14 -1.46
CA SER A 42 17.75 11.92 -1.21
C SER A 42 18.75 11.79 -2.36
N GLN A 43 19.64 12.79 -2.51
CA GLN A 43 20.70 12.74 -3.51
C GLN A 43 21.68 11.58 -3.22
N ASP A 44 22.19 11.52 -2.00
CA ASP A 44 23.13 10.49 -1.56
C ASP A 44 22.57 9.07 -1.74
N GLY A 45 21.27 8.87 -1.46
CA GLY A 45 20.62 7.58 -1.66
C GLY A 45 20.49 7.20 -3.13
N ARG A 46 20.18 8.15 -4.02
CA ARG A 46 20.19 7.90 -5.47
C ARG A 46 21.59 7.55 -5.97
N ASP A 47 22.59 8.29 -5.52
CA ASP A 47 23.99 8.06 -5.93
C ASP A 47 24.49 6.69 -5.46
N PHE A 48 24.14 6.28 -4.24
CA PHE A 48 24.48 4.95 -3.71
C PHE A 48 23.95 3.80 -4.60
N PHE A 49 22.72 3.93 -5.11
CA PHE A 49 22.10 2.93 -5.98
C PHE A 49 22.39 3.16 -7.48
N GLY A 50 23.19 4.17 -7.83
CA GLY A 50 23.50 4.50 -9.23
C GLY A 50 22.29 4.98 -10.03
N LEU A 51 21.30 5.60 -9.37
CA LEU A 51 20.12 6.16 -10.02
C LEU A 51 20.44 7.53 -10.62
N ASP A 52 20.45 7.62 -11.94
CA ASP A 52 20.75 8.86 -12.65
C ASP A 52 19.79 10.00 -12.26
N ALA A 53 20.36 11.15 -11.89
CA ALA A 53 19.58 12.29 -11.39
C ALA A 53 18.65 12.88 -12.45
N ASN A 54 19.03 12.85 -13.73
CA ASN A 54 18.17 13.35 -14.81
C ASN A 54 16.98 12.42 -15.06
N GLY A 55 17.21 11.11 -15.06
CA GLY A 55 16.16 10.09 -15.15
C GLY A 55 15.20 10.06 -13.95
N MET A 56 15.65 10.54 -12.79
CA MET A 56 14.84 10.62 -11.56
C MET A 56 14.12 11.97 -11.37
N GLN A 57 14.22 12.91 -12.33
CA GLN A 57 13.52 14.19 -12.22
C GLN A 57 12.00 13.99 -12.10
N GLY A 58 11.41 14.56 -11.05
CA GLY A 58 9.97 14.44 -10.76
C GLY A 58 9.54 13.10 -10.18
N VAL A 59 10.46 12.16 -9.97
CA VAL A 59 10.17 10.88 -9.31
C VAL A 59 10.19 11.07 -7.79
N GLN A 60 9.21 10.47 -7.12
CA GLN A 60 9.14 10.38 -5.66
C GLN A 60 8.83 8.95 -5.27
N PHE A 61 9.61 8.42 -4.35
CA PHE A 61 9.52 7.06 -3.85
C PHE A 61 8.76 7.04 -2.52
N VAL A 62 7.85 6.08 -2.37
CA VAL A 62 7.24 5.74 -1.07
C VAL A 62 7.65 4.31 -0.76
N PRO A 63 8.65 4.10 0.12
CA PRO A 63 9.15 2.77 0.41
C PRO A 63 8.19 2.01 1.32
N PHE A 64 8.06 0.71 1.06
CA PHE A 64 7.34 -0.23 1.91
C PHE A 64 8.31 -1.31 2.38
N ARG A 65 8.22 -1.66 3.66
CA ARG A 65 8.87 -2.84 4.24
C ARG A 65 7.89 -3.99 4.20
N VAL A 66 8.32 -5.11 3.65
CA VAL A 66 7.48 -6.30 3.54
C VAL A 66 7.83 -7.26 4.67
N ARG A 67 6.82 -7.71 5.40
CA ARG A 67 6.88 -8.96 6.15
C ARG A 67 6.00 -9.96 5.41
N ASP A 68 6.63 -10.99 4.88
CA ASP A 68 5.93 -12.03 4.14
C ASP A 68 4.89 -12.76 4.99
N GLY A 69 3.92 -13.32 4.27
CA GLY A 69 2.77 -13.98 4.84
C GLY A 69 1.89 -14.55 3.72
N ASP A 70 0.73 -15.06 4.12
CA ASP A 70 -0.28 -15.61 3.23
C ASP A 70 -0.83 -14.52 2.29
N ASP A 71 -1.10 -14.91 1.05
CA ASP A 71 -1.82 -14.07 0.10
C ASP A 71 -3.26 -13.87 0.59
N ALA A 72 -3.65 -12.62 0.82
CA ALA A 72 -5.01 -12.23 1.19
C ALA A 72 -5.80 -11.68 0.00
N SER A 73 -5.42 -12.04 -1.23
CA SER A 73 -6.17 -11.68 -2.44
C SER A 73 -7.39 -12.58 -2.65
N CYS A 74 -8.31 -12.12 -3.49
CA CYS A 74 -9.46 -12.92 -3.94
C CYS A 74 -9.07 -14.19 -4.73
N LEU A 75 -7.80 -14.36 -5.09
CA LEU A 75 -7.29 -15.56 -5.77
C LEU A 75 -6.93 -16.66 -4.78
N ASN A 76 -6.74 -16.34 -3.50
CA ASN A 76 -6.57 -17.33 -2.46
C ASN A 76 -7.94 -17.80 -1.96
N LEU A 77 -8.28 -19.07 -2.27
CA LEU A 77 -9.53 -19.68 -1.81
C LEU A 77 -9.53 -19.96 -0.30
N ASN A 78 -8.35 -19.99 0.33
CA ASN A 78 -8.20 -20.25 1.75
C ASN A 78 -8.17 -18.94 2.54
N ARG A 79 -8.59 -18.99 3.81
CA ARG A 79 -8.44 -17.88 4.75
C ARG A 79 -6.96 -17.64 5.04
N ALA A 80 -6.50 -16.40 4.87
CA ALA A 80 -5.15 -15.99 5.23
C ALA A 80 -5.03 -15.92 6.77
N GLN A 81 -4.20 -16.79 7.36
CA GLN A 81 -4.00 -16.83 8.83
C GLN A 81 -2.93 -15.84 9.27
N THR A 82 -1.92 -15.67 8.42
CA THR A 82 -0.77 -14.80 8.65
C THR A 82 -0.58 -13.91 7.43
N PRO A 83 -1.45 -12.92 7.17
CA PRO A 83 -1.38 -12.13 5.95
C PRO A 83 -0.06 -11.36 5.85
N ARG A 84 0.39 -11.13 4.62
CA ARG A 84 1.52 -10.23 4.34
C ARG A 84 1.25 -8.85 4.96
N LEU A 85 2.26 -8.31 5.67
CA LEU A 85 2.20 -6.97 6.26
C LEU A 85 3.13 -6.02 5.53
N LEU A 86 2.65 -4.80 5.32
CA LEU A 86 3.43 -3.73 4.71
C LEU A 86 3.62 -2.59 5.71
N GLY A 87 4.87 -2.33 6.08
CA GLY A 87 5.27 -1.17 6.88
C GLY A 87 5.60 0.01 5.98
N LEU A 88 5.05 1.19 6.26
CA LEU A 88 5.24 2.39 5.46
C LEU A 88 5.28 3.64 6.35
N GLN A 89 5.68 4.77 5.78
CA GLN A 89 5.56 6.07 6.43
C GLN A 89 4.19 6.72 6.09
N PRO A 90 3.25 6.84 7.04
CA PRO A 90 1.88 7.27 6.72
C PRO A 90 1.81 8.69 6.15
N GLU A 91 2.71 9.58 6.58
CA GLU A 91 2.80 10.96 6.09
C GLU A 91 3.03 11.03 4.58
N ALA A 92 3.77 10.08 4.01
CA ALA A 92 4.09 10.10 2.58
C ALA A 92 2.83 9.85 1.74
N LEU A 93 1.94 8.96 2.18
CA LEU A 93 0.67 8.70 1.51
C LEU A 93 -0.39 9.76 1.81
N ASP A 94 -0.38 10.32 3.02
CA ASP A 94 -1.24 11.44 3.43
C ASP A 94 -0.94 12.70 2.62
N ALA A 95 0.33 13.12 2.57
CA ALA A 95 0.78 14.28 1.80
C ALA A 95 0.52 14.11 0.31
N ARG A 96 0.59 12.87 -0.19
CA ARG A 96 0.19 12.54 -1.56
C ARG A 96 -1.33 12.65 -1.74
N GLY A 97 -2.14 12.43 -0.71
CA GLY A 97 -3.60 12.29 -0.83
C GLY A 97 -3.96 11.04 -1.64
N ALA A 98 -3.22 9.95 -1.41
CA ALA A 98 -3.38 8.71 -2.15
C ALA A 98 -4.49 7.83 -1.58
N PHE A 99 -5.18 7.14 -2.48
CA PHE A 99 -6.26 6.19 -2.25
C PHE A 99 -7.55 6.82 -1.69
N THR A 100 -8.67 6.15 -1.94
CA THR A 100 -9.96 6.46 -1.32
C THR A 100 -10.19 5.52 -0.15
N PHE A 101 -10.71 6.05 0.95
CA PHE A 101 -11.05 5.27 2.14
C PHE A 101 -12.56 5.07 2.19
N SER A 102 -13.03 3.83 2.30
CA SER A 102 -14.46 3.54 2.45
C SER A 102 -14.92 3.69 3.90
N LYS A 103 -14.09 3.28 4.87
CA LYS A 103 -14.43 3.30 6.30
C LYS A 103 -13.18 3.42 7.17
N THR A 104 -13.35 3.94 8.39
CA THR A 104 -12.33 3.97 9.45
C THR A 104 -12.91 3.46 10.77
N LEU A 105 -12.05 3.20 11.76
CA LEU A 105 -12.47 2.74 13.10
C LEU A 105 -13.44 3.72 13.79
N THR A 106 -13.28 5.02 13.54
CA THR A 106 -14.15 6.08 14.10
C THR A 106 -15.38 6.37 13.23
N GLY A 107 -15.69 5.53 12.24
CA GLY A 107 -16.79 5.72 11.30
C GLY A 107 -16.31 6.30 9.96
N ALA A 108 -16.85 7.46 9.57
CA ALA A 108 -16.49 8.10 8.29
C ALA A 108 -15.00 8.49 8.24
N PRO A 109 -14.34 8.39 7.07
CA PRO A 109 -12.95 8.80 6.91
C PRO A 109 -12.72 10.25 7.37
N SER A 110 -11.72 10.44 8.21
CA SER A 110 -11.25 11.78 8.58
C SER A 110 -10.53 12.45 7.40
N LYS A 111 -10.17 13.73 7.55
CA LYS A 111 -9.42 14.47 6.53
C LYS A 111 -8.10 13.79 6.15
N ASN A 112 -7.45 13.12 7.12
CA ASN A 112 -6.11 12.54 6.98
C ASN A 112 -6.11 11.07 7.46
N PRO A 113 -6.75 10.15 6.71
CA PRO A 113 -7.02 8.80 7.19
C PRO A 113 -5.76 7.94 7.34
N TRP A 114 -4.69 8.23 6.59
CA TRP A 114 -3.40 7.55 6.73
C TRP A 114 -2.79 7.77 8.12
N LEU A 115 -2.98 8.94 8.73
CA LEU A 115 -2.41 9.26 10.04
C LEU A 115 -3.04 8.47 11.19
N LEU A 116 -4.15 7.76 10.96
CA LEU A 116 -4.71 6.82 11.93
C LEU A 116 -3.72 5.69 12.29
N LEU A 117 -2.81 5.32 11.36
CA LEU A 117 -1.77 4.32 11.60
C LEU A 117 -0.79 4.70 12.72
N LYS A 118 -0.72 5.98 13.11
CA LYS A 118 0.15 6.47 14.19
C LYS A 118 -0.52 6.52 15.56
N GLN A 119 -1.81 6.24 15.62
CA GLN A 119 -2.54 6.32 16.88
C GLN A 119 -2.12 5.19 17.82
N GLN A 120 -1.98 5.52 19.09
CA GLN A 120 -1.86 4.53 20.14
C GLN A 120 -3.25 4.21 20.66
N LEU A 121 -3.70 2.98 20.47
CA LEU A 121 -5.00 2.51 20.94
C LEU A 121 -4.90 2.09 22.42
N ALA A 122 -5.98 2.32 23.18
CA ALA A 122 -6.01 2.11 24.62
C ALA A 122 -5.83 0.64 25.03
N ASP A 123 -6.21 -0.30 24.15
CA ASP A 123 -6.06 -1.75 24.33
C ASP A 123 -4.69 -2.27 23.88
N GLY A 124 -3.80 -1.39 23.38
CA GLY A 124 -2.48 -1.76 22.88
C GLY A 124 -2.49 -2.34 21.47
N ALA A 125 -3.64 -2.39 20.78
CA ALA A 125 -3.70 -2.83 19.40
C ALA A 125 -2.93 -1.88 18.48
N VAL A 126 -2.26 -2.45 17.47
CA VAL A 126 -1.56 -1.69 16.43
C VAL A 126 -2.56 -1.42 15.29
N PRO A 127 -2.85 -0.16 14.94
CA PRO A 127 -3.75 0.13 13.84
C PRO A 127 -3.21 -0.41 12.51
N ALA A 128 -4.10 -0.94 11.68
CA ALA A 128 -3.79 -1.41 10.34
C ALA A 128 -4.84 -0.91 9.35
N LEU A 129 -4.42 -0.79 8.09
CA LEU A 129 -5.29 -0.50 6.96
C LEU A 129 -5.21 -1.69 6.00
N GLY A 130 -6.35 -2.04 5.43
CA GLY A 130 -6.44 -3.10 4.43
C GLY A 130 -7.47 -2.72 3.37
N ASP A 131 -7.33 -3.36 2.21
CA ASP A 131 -8.37 -3.32 1.19
C ASP A 131 -9.68 -3.90 1.75
N GLU A 132 -10.80 -3.25 1.45
CA GLU A 132 -12.10 -3.57 2.05
C GLU A 132 -12.54 -5.01 1.73
N ALA A 133 -12.37 -5.44 0.47
CA ALA A 133 -12.71 -6.80 0.08
C ALA A 133 -11.80 -7.82 0.76
N SER A 134 -10.51 -7.50 0.88
CA SER A 134 -9.53 -8.35 1.56
C SER A 134 -9.83 -8.50 3.06
N ILE A 135 -10.29 -7.43 3.72
CA ILE A 135 -10.75 -7.52 5.12
C ILE A 135 -12.01 -8.39 5.22
N ALA A 136 -13.01 -8.14 4.37
CA ALA A 136 -14.33 -8.77 4.48
C ALA A 136 -14.34 -10.27 4.17
N TRP A 137 -13.48 -10.75 3.26
CA TRP A 137 -13.55 -12.12 2.75
C TRP A 137 -12.39 -13.02 3.20
N PRO A 138 -11.12 -12.77 2.81
CA PRO A 138 -10.01 -13.66 3.15
C PRO A 138 -9.48 -13.49 4.58
N LEU A 139 -9.80 -12.40 5.30
CA LEU A 139 -9.36 -12.18 6.68
C LEU A 139 -10.46 -12.47 7.72
N GLY A 140 -11.70 -12.06 7.44
CA GLY A 140 -12.88 -12.38 8.27
C GLY A 140 -13.19 -11.33 9.33
#